data_AF-A0A9E2PJD0-F1
#
_entry.id   AF-A0A9E2PJD0-F1
#
_cell.length_a   1.000
_cell.length_b   1.000
_cell.length_c   1.000
_cell.angle_alpha   90.00
_cell.angle_beta   90.00
_cell.angle_gamma   90.00
#
_symmetry.space_group_name_H-M   'P 1'
#
loop_
_entity.id
_entity.type
_entity.pdbx_description
1 polymer ?
#
loop_
_entity_poly.entity_id
_entity_poly.type
_entity_poly.pdbx_seq_one_letter_code
_entity_poly.pdbx_strand_id
1 'polypeptide(L)' 'MKVKSTLENYLFILPAVTIFAIFYIYPFYATFNLGLRAWDGVSPVSQFVGLRNFKEILLQSRLWWPAMWHAGYITLIA' A
#
# COMPACT_ATOMS: atom_id res chain seq x y z
N MET A 1 39.28 10.62 -4.18
CA MET A 1 39.12 9.14 -4.12
C MET A 1 37.88 8.67 -3.34
N LYS A 2 37.32 9.43 -2.37
CA LYS A 2 36.13 9.01 -1.60
C LYS A 2 34.85 8.78 -2.44
N VAL A 3 34.62 9.61 -3.46
CA VAL A 3 33.40 9.55 -4.31
C VAL A 3 33.28 8.25 -5.11
N LYS A 4 34.40 7.70 -5.61
CA LYS A 4 34.38 6.42 -6.36
C LYS A 4 33.95 5.25 -5.48
N SER A 5 34.52 5.15 -4.27
CA SER A 5 34.17 4.10 -3.31
C SER A 5 32.71 4.20 -2.84
N THR A 6 32.18 5.41 -2.66
CA THR A 6 30.77 5.60 -2.32
C THR A 6 29.85 5.15 -3.45
N LEU A 7 30.20 5.43 -4.71
CA LEU A 7 29.40 5.01 -5.87
C LEU A 7 29.40 3.49 -6.03
N GLU A 8 30.54 2.82 -5.83
CA GLU A 8 30.65 1.36 -5.84
C GLU A 8 29.73 0.71 -4.79
N ASN A 9 29.67 1.27 -3.57
CA ASN A 9 28.79 0.78 -2.52
C ASN A 9 27.30 0.91 -2.90
N TYR A 10 26.90 2.03 -3.51
CA TYR A 10 25.52 2.21 -3.96
C TYR A 10 25.15 1.28 -5.12
N LEU A 11 26.08 1.05 -6.05
CA LEU A 11 25.87 0.10 -7.15
C LEU A 11 25.73 -1.34 -6.63
N PHE A 12 26.38 -1.69 -5.53
CA PHE A 12 26.26 -3.00 -4.92
C PHE A 12 24.85 -3.27 -4.35
N ILE A 13 24.23 -2.28 -3.71
CA ILE A 13 22.86 -2.42 -3.17
C ILE A 13 21.77 -2.16 -4.22
N LEU A 14 22.11 -1.53 -5.34
CA LEU A 14 21.16 -1.13 -6.37
C LEU A 14 20.25 -2.28 -6.83
N PRO A 15 20.74 -3.50 -7.14
CA PRO A 15 19.88 -4.60 -7.58
C PRO A 15 18.83 -4.99 -6.53
N ALA A 16 19.21 -5.04 -5.26
CA ALA A 16 18.29 -5.35 -4.16
C ALA A 16 17.22 -4.25 -4.02
N VAL A 17 17.62 -2.98 -4.09
CA VAL A 17 16.70 -1.84 -4.05
C VAL A 17 15.76 -1.84 -5.25
N THR A 18 16.26 -2.18 -6.45
CA THR A 18 15.43 -2.27 -7.65
C THR A 18 14.36 -3.35 -7.51
N ILE A 19 14.73 -4.55 -7.05
CA ILE A 19 13.76 -5.62 -6.80
C ILE A 19 12.73 -5.18 -5.76
N PHE A 20 13.18 -4.60 -4.64
CA PHE A 20 12.28 -4.07 -3.62
C PHE A 20 11.33 -3.01 -4.18
N ALA A 21 11.83 -2.08 -5.00
CA ALA A 21 10.99 -1.04 -5.60
C ALA A 21 9.92 -1.61 -6.55
N ILE A 22 10.28 -2.58 -7.38
CA ILE A 22 9.36 -3.19 -8.36
C ILE A 22 8.30 -4.06 -7.66
N PHE A 23 8.69 -4.86 -6.67
CA PHE A 23 7.81 -5.87 -6.09
C PHE A 23 7.14 -5.44 -4.77
N TYR A 24 7.61 -4.37 -4.12
CA TYR A 24 6.96 -3.84 -2.91
C TYR A 24 6.44 -2.42 -3.14
N ILE A 25 7.29 -1.47 -3.52
CA ILE A 25 6.91 -0.05 -3.58
C ILE A 25 5.85 0.19 -4.67
N TYR A 26 6.07 -0.35 -5.87
CA TYR A 26 5.13 -0.21 -6.98
C TYR A 26 3.74 -0.79 -6.66
N PRO A 27 3.59 -2.07 -6.25
CA PRO A 27 2.27 -2.61 -5.93
C PRO A 27 1.63 -1.95 -4.71
N PHE A 28 2.43 -1.48 -3.74
CA PHE A 28 1.91 -0.69 -2.63
C PHE A 28 1.25 0.60 -3.14
N TYR A 29 1.92 1.34 -4.02
CA TYR A 29 1.37 2.57 -4.60
C TYR A 29 0.14 2.29 -5.47
N ALA A 30 0.17 1.20 -6.24
CA ALA A 30 -0.97 0.76 -7.04
C ALA A 30 -2.19 0.47 -6.15
N THR A 31 -1.99 -0.26 -5.06
CA THR A 31 -3.04 -0.57 -4.06
C THR A 31 -3.58 0.69 -3.42
N PHE A 32 -2.71 1.64 -3.04
CA PHE A 32 -3.13 2.92 -2.49
C PHE A 32 -3.99 3.72 -3.49
N ASN A 33 -3.58 3.78 -4.77
CA ASN A 33 -4.35 4.43 -5.83
C ASN A 33 -5.70 3.73 -6.09
N LEU A 34 -5.79 2.41 -5.93
CA LEU A 34 -7.07 1.69 -5.98
C LEU A 34 -8.00 2.12 -4.84
N GLY A 35 -7.46 2.33 -3.63
CA GLY A 35 -8.24 2.84 -2.50
C GLY A 35 -8.90 4.21 -2.76
N LEU A 36 -8.31 5.02 -3.66
CA LEU A 36 -8.85 6.32 -4.08
C LEU A 36 -9.87 6.23 -5.22
N ARG A 37 -10.18 5.03 -5.69
CA ARG A 37 -11.04 4.77 -6.85
C ARG A 37 -12.27 3.96 -6.45
N ALA A 38 -13.41 4.28 -7.04
CA ALA A 38 -14.57 3.41 -7.00
C ALA A 38 -14.38 2.37 -8.10
N TRP A 39 -14.12 1.13 -7.68
CA TRP A 39 -13.88 0.01 -8.58
C TRP A 39 -14.33 -1.29 -7.92
N ASP A 40 -14.98 -2.15 -8.70
CA ASP A 40 -15.51 -3.45 -8.29
C ASP A 40 -14.54 -4.62 -8.58
N GLY A 41 -13.37 -4.33 -9.18
CA GLY A 41 -12.36 -5.33 -9.54
C GLY A 41 -12.60 -6.05 -10.88
N VAL A 42 -13.75 -5.81 -11.52
CA VAL A 42 -14.16 -6.52 -12.76
C VAL A 42 -14.38 -5.53 -13.90
N SER A 43 -14.93 -4.36 -13.58
CA SER A 43 -15.21 -3.32 -14.54
C SER A 43 -13.91 -2.84 -15.21
N PRO A 44 -13.88 -2.67 -16.55
CA PRO A 44 -12.68 -2.20 -17.25
C PRO A 44 -12.34 -0.74 -16.93
N VAL A 45 -13.28 0.02 -16.35
CA VAL A 45 -13.12 1.42 -15.99
C VAL A 45 -13.26 1.57 -14.48
N SER A 46 -12.29 2.28 -13.87
CA SER A 46 -12.34 2.69 -12.46
C SER A 46 -12.54 4.20 -12.38
N GLN A 47 -13.44 4.67 -11.52
CA GLN A 47 -13.66 6.10 -11.33
C GLN A 47 -12.79 6.62 -10.18
N PHE A 48 -12.07 7.72 -10.39
CA PHE A 48 -11.36 8.39 -9.28
C PHE A 48 -12.35 9.14 -8.39
N VAL A 49 -12.35 8.82 -7.09
CA VAL A 49 -13.29 9.36 -6.09
C VAL A 49 -12.59 10.00 -4.89
N GLY A 50 -11.26 10.11 -4.95
CA GLY A 50 -10.44 10.68 -3.88
C GLY A 50 -10.61 9.91 -2.57
N LEU A 51 -10.76 10.64 -1.46
CA LEU A 51 -10.85 10.04 -0.12
C LEU A 51 -12.23 9.52 0.26
N ARG A 52 -13.18 9.45 -0.69
CA ARG A 52 -14.57 9.06 -0.40
C ARG A 52 -14.67 7.68 0.25
N ASN A 53 -13.98 6.68 -0.30
CA ASN A 53 -13.98 5.32 0.22
C ASN A 53 -13.44 5.27 1.67
N PHE A 54 -12.37 6.01 1.95
CA PHE A 54 -11.81 6.11 3.30
C PHE A 54 -12.79 6.75 4.28
N LYS A 55 -13.47 7.83 3.87
CA LYS A 55 -14.49 8.48 4.70
C LYS A 55 -15.66 7.55 5.01
N GLU A 56 -16.13 6.80 4.01
CA GLU A 56 -17.22 5.84 4.13
C GLU A 56 -16.86 4.72 5.13
N ILE A 57 -15.70 4.09 4.95
CA ILE A 57 -15.23 3.01 5.83
C ILE A 57 -15.01 3.52 7.26
N LEU A 58 -14.36 4.67 7.44
CA LEU A 58 -13.97 5.15 8.77
C LEU A 58 -15.13 5.78 9.57
N LEU A 59 -16.08 6.44 8.90
CA LEU A 59 -17.12 7.23 9.57
C LEU A 59 -18.54 6.69 9.41
N GLN A 60 -18.82 5.94 8.34
CA GLN A 60 -20.19 5.54 7.98
C GLN A 60 -20.42 4.03 8.12
N SER A 61 -19.37 3.23 7.98
CA SER A 61 -19.47 1.77 8.12
C SER A 61 -19.76 1.36 9.55
N ARG A 62 -20.91 0.70 9.75
CA ARG A 62 -21.28 0.10 11.05
C ARG A 62 -20.46 -1.15 11.39
N LEU A 63 -19.79 -1.75 10.41
CA LEU A 63 -19.07 -3.02 10.55
C LEU A 63 -17.56 -2.86 10.70
N TRP A 64 -17.01 -1.75 10.21
CA TRP A 64 -15.56 -1.56 10.12
C TRP A 64 -14.86 -1.64 11.49
N TRP A 65 -15.28 -0.84 12.48
CA TRP A 65 -14.64 -0.86 13.79
C TRP A 65 -14.85 -2.13 14.60
N PRO A 66 -16.04 -2.74 14.60
CA PRO A 66 -16.20 -4.08 15.15
C PRO A 66 -15.23 -5.08 14.51
N ALA A 67 -15.12 -5.13 13.18
CA ALA A 67 -14.23 -6.06 12.50
C ALA A 67 -12.75 -5.83 12.87
N MET A 68 -12.31 -4.57 12.92
CA MET A 68 -10.95 -4.21 13.32
C MET A 68 -10.65 -4.57 14.78
N TRP A 69 -11.62 -4.40 15.69
CA TRP A 69 -11.47 -4.83 17.08
C TRP A 69 -11.27 -6.34 17.19
N HIS A 70 -12.07 -7.14 16.48
CA HIS A 70 -11.91 -8.60 16.48
C HIS A 70 -10.56 -9.03 15.88
N ALA A 71 -10.13 -8.41 14.77
CA ALA A 71 -8.83 -8.68 14.17
C ALA A 71 -7.67 -8.35 15.13
N GLY A 72 -7.75 -7.20 15.82
CA GLY A 72 -6.78 -6.80 16.84
C GLY A 72 -6.77 -7.75 18.04
N TYR A 73 -7.95 -8.15 18.52
CA TYR A 73 -8.09 -9.12 19.60
C TYR A 73 -7.44 -10.46 19.24
N ILE A 74 -7.74 -11.01 18.05
CA ILE A 74 -7.13 -12.25 17.56
C ILE A 74 -5.61 -12.13 17.48
N THR A 75 -5.09 -11.04 16.93
CA THR A 75 -3.63 -10.82 16.79
C THR A 75 -2.93 -10.71 18.14
N LEU A 76 -3.63 -10.20 19.16
CA LEU A 76 -3.06 -10.05 20.51
C LEU A 76 -3.01 -11.38 21.27
N ILE A 77 -3.95 -12.29 21.02
CA ILE A 77 -4.04 -13.58 21.72
C ILE A 77 -3.34 -14.73 20.98
N ALA A 78 -3.13 -14.62 19.66
CA ALA A 78 -2.48 -15.62 18.82
C ALA A 78 -0.95 -15.53 18.91
#